data_AF-A0A9D0YSH1-F1
#
_entry.id   AF-A0A9D0YSH1-F1
#
_cell.length_a   1.000
_cell.length_b   1.000
_cell.length_c   1.000
_cell.angle_alpha   90.00
_cell.angle_beta   90.00
_cell.angle_gamma   90.00
#
_symmetry.space_group_name_H-M   'P 1'
#
loop_
_entity.id
_entity.type
_entity.pdbx_description
1 polymer ?
#
loop_
_entity_poly.entity_id
_entity_poly.type
_entity_poly.pdbx_seq_one_letter_code
_entity_poly.pdbx_strand_id
1 'polypeptide(L)'
;MDSTVGGLDELAEKIRQYKLKQILGVDDFSILIWKHPQKTRPREASYIILKYRDDYGDTISTEAAYEKGKFWYFYPDGSSGEINEKVILGWDYFPYNEELPQVSTEETESP
;
A
#
# COMPACT_ATOMS: atom_id res chain seq x y z
N MET A 1 0.66 -15.41 25.95
CA MET A 1 -0.70 -14.87 26.11
C MET A 1 -0.80 -13.66 25.20
N ASP A 2 -1.17 -13.85 23.93
CA ASP A 2 -1.25 -12.73 22.95
C ASP A 2 -2.30 -12.95 21.85
N SER A 3 -3.07 -14.05 21.94
CA SER A 3 -4.04 -14.45 20.92
C SER A 3 -5.37 -13.69 20.97
N THR A 4 -5.61 -12.90 22.03
CA THR A 4 -6.90 -12.23 22.27
C THR A 4 -6.98 -10.85 21.60
N VAL A 5 -5.84 -10.17 21.38
CA VAL A 5 -5.80 -8.82 20.81
C VAL A 5 -6.00 -8.86 19.28
N GLY A 6 -5.36 -9.81 18.59
CA GLY A 6 -5.51 -9.97 17.14
C GLY A 6 -6.94 -10.31 16.70
N GLY A 7 -7.71 -11.03 17.51
CA GLY A 7 -9.10 -11.40 17.19
C GLY A 7 -10.09 -10.24 17.26
N LEU A 8 -9.82 -9.22 18.09
CA LEU A 8 -10.67 -8.03 18.21
C LEU A 8 -10.47 -7.06 17.04
N ASP A 9 -9.23 -6.88 16.60
CA ASP A 9 -8.90 -6.03 15.45
C ASP A 9 -9.42 -6.65 14.14
N GLU A 10 -9.32 -7.98 14.00
CA GLU A 10 -9.86 -8.70 12.84
C GLU A 10 -11.40 -8.60 12.78
N LEU A 11 -12.07 -8.69 13.92
CA LEU A 11 -13.53 -8.51 14.00
C LEU A 11 -13.95 -7.08 13.65
N ALA A 12 -13.22 -6.08 14.16
CA ALA A 12 -13.48 -4.67 13.84
C ALA A 12 -13.33 -4.40 12.34
N GLU A 13 -12.31 -4.99 11.70
CA GLU A 13 -12.11 -4.89 10.26
C GLU A 13 -13.26 -5.53 9.47
N LYS A 14 -13.70 -6.73 9.86
CA LYS A 14 -14.86 -7.40 9.24
C LYS A 14 -16.13 -6.57 9.36
N ILE A 15 -16.39 -5.97 10.53
CA ILE A 15 -17.54 -5.08 10.75
C ILE A 15 -17.42 -3.84 9.87
N ARG A 16 -16.23 -3.24 9.77
CA ARG A 16 -15.97 -2.08 8.91
C ARG A 16 -16.25 -2.41 7.44
N GLN A 17 -15.73 -3.53 6.95
CA GLN A 17 -15.93 -3.96 5.57
C GLN A 17 -17.40 -4.23 5.28
N TYR A 18 -18.11 -4.94 6.16
CA TYR A 18 -19.55 -5.18 6.01
C TYR A 18 -20.34 -3.87 5.87
N LYS A 19 -20.08 -2.90 6.76
CA LYS A 19 -20.74 -1.58 6.69
C LYS A 19 -20.43 -0.84 5.39
N LEU A 20 -19.18 -0.90 4.93
CA LEU A 20 -18.77 -0.28 3.66
C LEU A 20 -19.48 -0.93 2.47
N LYS A 21 -19.63 -2.27 2.43
CA LYS A 21 -20.43 -2.93 1.39
C LYS A 21 -21.86 -2.41 1.35
N GLN A 22 -22.51 -2.28 2.52
CA GLN A 22 -23.88 -1.78 2.60
C GLN A 22 -24.01 -0.32 2.14
N ILE A 23 -23.03 0.54 2.47
CA ILE A 23 -23.03 1.96 2.09
C ILE A 23 -22.75 2.15 0.60
N LEU A 24 -21.73 1.46 0.09
CA LEU A 24 -21.27 1.60 -1.30
C LEU A 24 -22.17 0.86 -2.29
N GLY A 25 -22.95 -0.13 -1.82
CA GLY A 25 -23.82 -0.95 -2.68
C GLY A 25 -23.03 -1.82 -3.65
N VAL A 26 -21.80 -2.21 -3.30
CA VAL A 26 -20.92 -3.03 -4.12
C VAL A 26 -20.61 -4.35 -3.42
N ASP A 27 -20.53 -5.43 -4.20
CA ASP A 27 -20.28 -6.77 -3.68
C ASP A 27 -18.80 -7.01 -3.37
N ASP A 28 -17.91 -6.38 -4.14
CA ASP A 28 -16.46 -6.49 -4.01
C ASP A 28 -15.78 -5.13 -4.11
N PHE A 29 -14.81 -4.89 -3.23
CA PHE A 29 -14.06 -3.65 -3.16
C PHE A 29 -12.76 -3.87 -2.39
N SER A 30 -11.81 -2.98 -2.62
CA SER A 30 -10.56 -2.94 -1.87
C SER A 30 -10.37 -1.57 -1.24
N ILE A 31 -9.78 -1.53 -0.05
CA ILE A 31 -9.42 -0.30 0.64
C ILE A 31 -7.92 -0.12 0.53
N LEU A 32 -7.49 0.98 -0.10
CA LEU A 32 -6.10 1.41 -0.09
C LEU A 32 -5.86 2.32 1.11
N ILE A 33 -4.87 1.98 1.94
CA ILE A 33 -4.46 2.79 3.08
C ILE A 33 -3.16 3.48 2.71
N TRP A 34 -3.28 4.71 2.20
CA TRP A 34 -2.15 5.50 1.74
C TRP A 34 -1.11 5.69 2.84
N LYS A 35 0.08 5.12 2.61
CA LYS A 35 1.27 5.26 3.43
C LYS A 35 2.01 6.52 3.01
N HIS A 36 2.45 7.31 3.98
CA HIS A 36 3.20 8.54 3.70
C HIS A 36 4.64 8.18 3.31
N PRO A 37 5.16 8.62 2.15
CA PRO A 37 6.46 8.16 1.61
C PRO A 37 7.65 8.48 2.51
N GLN A 38 7.56 9.53 3.34
CA GLN A 38 8.62 9.89 4.29
C GLN A 38 8.54 9.13 5.62
N LYS A 39 7.40 8.53 5.97
CA LYS A 39 7.22 7.78 7.22
C LYS A 39 7.50 6.29 7.02
N THR A 40 7.05 5.75 5.91
CA THR A 40 7.24 4.36 5.55
C THR A 40 7.61 4.29 4.06
N ARG A 41 8.62 3.48 3.75
CA ARG A 41 9.06 3.23 2.37
C ARG A 41 8.50 1.89 1.89
N PRO A 42 8.20 1.75 0.60
CA PRO A 42 7.95 0.43 0.02
C PRO A 42 9.18 -0.46 0.17
N ARG A 43 8.98 -1.78 0.03
CA ARG A 43 10.09 -2.72 -0.10
C ARG A 43 10.83 -2.42 -1.40
N GLU A 44 12.16 -2.52 -1.36
CA GLU A 44 12.99 -2.41 -2.56
C GLU A 44 12.59 -3.46 -3.61
N ALA A 45 12.59 -3.07 -4.89
CA ALA A 45 12.11 -3.87 -6.02
C ALA A 45 10.65 -4.34 -5.86
N SER A 46 9.75 -3.43 -5.46
CA SER A 46 8.32 -3.71 -5.35
C SER A 46 7.48 -2.89 -6.32
N TYR A 47 6.36 -3.49 -6.74
CA TYR A 47 5.32 -2.81 -7.50
C TYR A 47 4.26 -2.24 -6.55
N ILE A 48 3.88 -0.99 -6.77
CA ILE A 48 3.01 -0.21 -5.88
C ILE A 48 2.01 0.61 -6.68
N ILE A 49 0.97 1.06 -5.98
CA ILE A 49 0.14 2.16 -6.45
C ILE A 49 0.65 3.42 -5.76
N LEU A 50 0.91 4.46 -6.56
CA LEU A 50 1.38 5.76 -6.09
C LEU A 50 0.30 6.81 -6.30
N LYS A 51 0.11 7.67 -5.30
CA LYS A 51 -0.71 8.88 -5.37
C LYS A 51 0.20 10.10 -5.34
N TYR A 52 0.11 10.96 -6.35
CA TYR A 52 0.94 12.15 -6.47
C TYR A 52 0.17 13.32 -7.09
N ARG A 53 0.75 14.52 -7.00
CA ARG A 53 0.26 15.72 -7.67
C ARG A 53 1.02 15.92 -8.98
N ASP A 54 0.31 16.04 -10.09
CA ASP A 54 0.94 16.30 -11.39
C ASP A 54 1.27 17.79 -11.60
N ASP A 55 1.83 18.12 -12.76
CA ASP A 55 2.25 19.48 -13.11
C ASP A 55 1.07 20.45 -13.28
N TYR A 56 -0.15 19.93 -13.47
CA TYR A 56 -1.38 20.73 -13.55
C TYR A 56 -2.03 20.95 -12.18
N GLY A 57 -1.52 20.30 -11.13
CA GLY A 57 -2.03 20.37 -9.77
C GLY A 57 -3.08 19.31 -9.46
N ASP A 58 -3.37 18.42 -10.40
CA ASP A 58 -4.34 17.34 -10.24
C ASP A 58 -3.75 16.21 -9.40
N THR A 59 -4.63 15.52 -8.67
CA THR A 59 -4.25 14.37 -7.85
C THR A 59 -4.48 13.09 -8.63
N ILE A 60 -3.40 12.44 -9.03
CA ILE A 60 -3.40 11.22 -9.83
C ILE A 60 -3.02 10.03 -8.97
N SER A 61 -3.59 8.86 -9.26
CA SER A 61 -3.16 7.57 -8.72
C SER A 61 -2.78 6.65 -9.87
N THR A 62 -1.61 6.04 -9.82
CA THR A 62 -1.09 5.20 -10.91
C THR A 62 -0.13 4.13 -10.41
N GLU A 63 0.08 3.14 -11.25
CA GLU A 63 1.04 2.07 -11.09
C GLU A 63 2.48 2.59 -11.13
N ALA A 64 3.31 2.13 -10.20
CA ALA A 64 4.70 2.53 -10.07
C ALA A 64 5.55 1.40 -9.49
N ALA A 65 6.87 1.57 -9.53
CA ALA A 65 7.79 0.73 -8.80
C ALA A 65 8.62 1.54 -7.80
N TYR A 66 9.07 0.86 -6.74
CA TYR A 66 10.08 1.38 -5.83
C TYR A 66 11.40 0.63 -6.04
N GLU A 67 12.37 1.31 -6.65
CA GLU A 67 13.67 0.75 -7.01
C GLU A 67 14.80 1.74 -6.78
N LYS A 68 15.94 1.22 -6.32
CA LYS A 68 17.15 1.95 -5.95
C LYS A 68 16.84 3.08 -4.97
N GLY A 69 15.92 2.82 -4.03
CA GLY A 69 15.45 3.80 -3.05
C GLY A 69 14.56 4.91 -3.62
N LYS A 70 14.08 4.80 -4.86
CA LYS A 70 13.34 5.84 -5.60
C LYS A 70 12.02 5.33 -6.14
N PHE A 71 11.08 6.26 -6.37
CA PHE A 71 9.80 5.97 -7.01
C PHE A 71 9.94 6.15 -8.53
N TRP A 72 9.53 5.13 -9.29
CA TRP A 72 9.61 5.09 -10.74
C TRP A 72 8.22 4.93 -11.35
N TYR A 73 7.93 5.76 -12.34
CA TYR A 73 6.78 5.61 -13.23
C TYR A 73 7.23 4.99 -14.54
N PHE A 74 6.37 4.14 -15.13
CA PHE A 74 6.58 3.56 -16.45
C PHE A 74 5.52 4.10 -17.41
N TYR A 75 5.95 4.81 -18.43
CA TYR A 75 5.07 5.36 -19.45
C TYR A 75 4.61 4.26 -20.41
N PRO A 76 3.42 4.40 -21.03
CA PRO A 76 2.91 3.42 -22.00
C PRO A 76 3.83 3.20 -23.21
N ASP A 77 4.70 4.17 -23.52
CA ASP A 77 5.70 4.06 -24.59
C ASP A 77 6.94 3.21 -24.22
N GLY A 78 6.94 2.63 -23.01
CA GLY A 78 8.02 1.81 -22.48
C GLY A 78 9.16 2.61 -21.83
N SER A 79 9.11 3.94 -21.85
CA SER A 79 10.06 4.77 -21.11
C SER A 79 9.74 4.75 -19.61
N SER A 80 10.73 5.10 -18.78
CA SER A 80 10.54 5.25 -17.33
C SER A 80 11.11 6.56 -16.84
N GLY A 81 10.52 7.08 -15.76
CA GLY A 81 10.94 8.33 -15.13
C GLY A 81 10.93 8.22 -13.62
N GLU A 82 11.97 8.77 -12.99
CA GLU A 82 11.96 9.01 -11.56
C GLU A 82 10.92 10.08 -11.23
N ILE A 83 10.09 9.81 -10.23
CA ILE A 83 9.08 10.74 -9.76
C ILE A 83 9.70 11.60 -8.67
N ASN A 84 9.54 12.92 -8.78
CA ASN A 84 9.95 13.84 -7.74
C ASN A 84 9.19 13.54 -6.44
N GLU A 85 9.90 13.08 -5.41
CA GLU A 85 9.27 12.64 -4.17
C GLU A 85 8.45 13.75 -3.47
N LYS A 86 8.78 15.02 -3.71
CA LYS A 86 8.06 16.16 -3.12
C LYS A 86 6.60 16.26 -3.56
N VAL A 87 6.24 15.66 -4.69
CA VAL A 87 4.85 15.67 -5.18
C VAL A 87 4.07 14.42 -4.79
N ILE A 88 4.72 13.45 -4.12
CA ILE A 88 4.08 12.20 -3.71
C ILE A 88 3.27 12.42 -2.44
N LEU A 89 1.98 12.06 -2.52
CA LEU A 89 1.02 12.20 -1.44
C LEU A 89 0.87 10.90 -0.64
N GLY A 90 1.09 9.76 -1.28
CA GLY A 90 1.07 8.47 -0.61
C GLY A 90 1.35 7.31 -1.55
N TRP A 91 1.60 6.14 -0.99
CA TRP A 91 1.73 4.89 -1.73
C TRP A 91 1.00 3.76 -1.01
N ASP A 92 0.65 2.71 -1.72
CA ASP A 92 0.27 1.42 -1.11
C ASP A 92 0.67 0.28 -2.04
N TYR A 93 0.61 -0.96 -1.54
CA TYR A 93 0.71 -2.12 -2.42
C TYR A 93 -0.60 -2.31 -3.18
N PHE A 94 -0.50 -2.99 -4.33
CA PHE A 94 -1.71 -3.40 -5.03
C PHE A 94 -2.57 -4.29 -4.13
N PRO A 95 -3.90 -4.09 -4.14
CA PRO A 95 -4.80 -4.80 -3.24
C PRO A 95 -4.92 -6.29 -3.54
N TYR A 96 -4.42 -6.75 -4.69
CA TYR A 96 -4.37 -8.18 -5.07
C TYR A 96 -3.03 -8.85 -4.74
N ASN A 97 -2.09 -8.13 -4.11
CA ASN A 97 -0.85 -8.74 -3.67
C ASN A 97 -1.10 -9.42 -2.31
N GLU A 98 -1.71 -10.61 -2.35
CA GLU A 98 -1.96 -11.45 -1.17
C GLU A 98 -0.67 -11.87 -0.44
N GLU A 99 0.49 -11.69 -1.07
CA GLU A 99 1.78 -11.76 -0.42
C GLU A 99 2.07 -10.46 0.32
N LEU A 100 1.69 -10.38 1.59
CA LEU A 100 2.54 -9.95 2.72
C LEU A 100 1.67 -9.73 3.97
N PRO A 101 1.78 -10.67 4.92
CA PRO A 101 2.53 -10.34 6.12
C PRO A 101 3.63 -11.38 6.34
N GLN A 102 4.89 -10.96 6.30
CA GLN A 102 5.95 -11.73 6.96
C GLN A 102 5.99 -11.23 8.40
N VAL A 103 5.22 -11.90 9.27
CA VAL A 103 5.48 -11.85 10.70
C VAL A 103 6.88 -12.41 10.87
N SER A 104 7.81 -11.58 11.37
CA SER A 104 9.11 -12.03 11.82
C SER A 104 8.88 -13.14 12.85
N THR A 105 9.20 -14.38 12.51
CA THR A 105 9.57 -15.35 13.52
C THR A 105 10.85 -14.84 14.17
N GLU A 106 10.69 -14.18 15.31
CA GLU A 106 11.72 -14.18 16.34
C GLU A 106 11.93 -15.64 16.75
N GLU A 107 12.83 -16.33 16.05
CA GLU A 107 13.53 -17.44 16.70
C GLU A 107 14.64 -16.82 17.54
N THR A 108 14.26 -16.55 18.79
CA THR A 108 15.19 -16.26 19.86
C THR A 108 16.11 -17.47 20.02
N GLU A 109 17.41 -17.17 20.03
CA GLU A 109 18.52 -18.10 20.12
C GLU A 109 18.50 -18.95 21.43
N SER A 110 18.63 -20.27 21.28
CA SER A 110 19.41 -21.23 22.11
C SER A 110 19.05 -21.47 23.60
N PRO A 111 19.35 -22.68 24.14
CA PRO A 111 20.70 -23.27 24.24
C PRO A 111 20.92 -24.62 23.54
#